data_AF-A0A4P9Y8Q9-F1
#
_entry.id   AF-A0A4P9Y8Q9-F1
#
_cell.length_a   1.000
_cell.length_b   1.000
_cell.length_c   1.000
_cell.angle_alpha   90.00
_cell.angle_beta   90.00
_cell.angle_gamma   90.00
#
_symmetry.space_group_name_H-M   'P 1'
#
loop_
_entity.id
_entity.type
_entity.pdbx_description
1 polymer ?
#
loop_
_entity_poly.entity_id
_entity_poly.type
_entity_poly.pdbx_seq_one_letter_code
_entity_poly.pdbx_strand_id
1 'polypeptide(L)'
;FAPVERSIPPNVIVKVGRYTDRHTREGPRHLEGEVEPIRFKSKVVSRLHAEVWYERGELYIRDTASSSGTFLNQARLSPQNVRSSAVRVRDGDCLQLGVEYRGGEQEIFRCVRMRVELNRRHADNATYRGTDLTAGTGNGPADCCICLLPLRRSTLLVTPCAHCYHFTCIRPLLRMRTRAGVTEEADGFTCPICRAYVDLMAEPEELSEGELAEMA
;
A
#
# COMPACT_ATOMS: atom_id res chain seq x y z
N PHE A 1 11.22 -9.93 9.08
CA PHE A 1 11.20 -8.64 9.81
C PHE A 1 9.77 -8.40 10.28
N ALA A 2 9.57 -7.80 11.47
CA ALA A 2 8.26 -7.30 11.88
C ALA A 2 7.83 -6.14 10.96
N PRO A 3 6.53 -5.88 10.79
CA PRO A 3 6.04 -4.70 10.07
C PRO A 3 6.68 -3.42 10.61
N VAL A 4 7.10 -2.54 9.70
CA VAL A 4 7.64 -1.22 10.08
C VAL A 4 6.55 -0.18 9.80
N GLU A 5 5.91 0.27 10.87
CA GLU A 5 4.90 1.33 10.79
C GLU A 5 5.55 2.69 11.02
N ARG A 6 5.27 3.65 10.13
CA ARG A 6 5.81 5.01 10.23
C ARG A 6 4.77 6.05 9.78
N SER A 7 4.57 7.06 10.62
CA SER A 7 3.85 8.28 10.24
C SER A 7 4.83 9.24 9.57
N ILE A 8 4.55 9.59 8.30
CA ILE A 8 5.37 10.49 7.50
C ILE A 8 4.65 11.83 7.39
N PRO A 9 5.13 12.91 8.03
CA PRO A 9 4.56 14.24 7.85
C PRO A 9 4.69 14.71 6.40
N PRO A 10 3.77 15.55 5.91
CA PRO A 10 3.86 16.11 4.57
C PRO A 10 5.18 16.83 4.35
N ASN A 11 5.78 16.62 3.18
CA ASN A 11 7.03 17.23 2.72
C ASN A 11 8.26 16.90 3.58
N VAL A 12 8.19 15.89 4.45
CA VAL A 12 9.34 15.41 5.22
C VAL A 12 9.95 14.18 4.53
N ILE A 13 11.26 14.22 4.34
CA ILE A 13 12.03 13.13 3.73
C ILE A 13 12.46 12.14 4.81
N VAL A 14 11.97 10.91 4.71
CA VAL A 14 12.43 9.78 5.53
C VAL A 14 13.50 9.02 4.77
N LYS A 15 14.66 8.87 5.39
CA LYS A 15 15.80 8.14 4.81
C LYS A 15 15.63 6.65 5.04
N VAL A 16 15.92 5.86 4.02
CA VAL A 16 15.89 4.39 4.04
C VAL A 16 17.29 3.86 3.76
N GLY A 17 17.77 2.95 4.59
CA GLY A 17 19.11 2.39 4.43
C GLY A 17 19.40 1.26 5.39
N ARG A 18 20.68 1.04 5.69
CA ARG A 18 21.12 0.01 6.64
C ARG A 18 21.74 0.57 7.91
N TYR A 19 21.77 -0.25 8.95
CA TYR A 19 22.54 0.03 10.16
C TYR A 19 24.04 0.13 9.87
N THR A 20 24.71 1.03 10.58
CA THR A 20 26.17 1.16 10.62
C THR A 20 26.60 1.03 12.08
N ASP A 21 27.70 0.31 12.33
CA ASP A 21 28.19 0.03 13.69
C ASP A 21 28.54 1.28 14.51
N ARG A 22 28.67 2.45 13.87
CA ARG A 22 28.92 3.74 14.52
C ARG A 22 27.70 4.34 15.20
N HIS A 23 26.48 4.06 14.75
CA HIS A 23 25.26 4.60 15.37
C HIS A 23 24.74 3.77 16.55
N THR A 24 25.39 2.65 16.87
CA THR A 24 25.03 1.80 18.01
C THR A 24 25.56 2.34 19.35
N ARG A 25 26.46 3.34 19.35
CA ARG A 25 27.13 3.85 20.56
C ARG A 25 26.71 5.25 21.00
N GLU A 26 26.08 6.01 20.12
CA GLU A 26 25.45 7.28 20.47
C GLU A 26 23.96 7.09 20.28
N GLY A 27 23.21 7.04 21.38
CA GLY A 27 21.75 7.08 21.34
C GLY A 27 21.27 8.20 20.41
N PRO A 28 20.11 8.04 19.78
CA PRO A 28 19.73 8.91 18.69
C PRO A 28 19.69 10.36 19.17
N ARG A 29 20.58 11.20 18.62
CA ARG A 29 20.52 12.65 18.79
C ARG A 29 19.33 13.13 17.95
N HIS A 30 18.13 12.96 18.48
CA HIS A 30 16.93 13.53 17.87
C HIS A 30 17.02 15.04 18.03
N LEU A 31 17.31 15.76 16.94
CA LEU A 31 16.86 17.14 16.85
C LEU A 31 15.33 17.10 16.82
N GLU A 32 14.69 17.94 17.63
CA GLU A 32 13.24 18.08 17.64
C GLU A 32 12.73 18.34 16.22
N GLY A 33 11.92 17.41 15.70
CA GLY A 33 11.31 17.49 14.35
C GLY A 33 11.90 16.58 13.27
N GLU A 34 13.02 15.86 13.51
CA GLU A 34 13.52 14.87 12.55
C GLU A 34 12.83 13.51 12.68
N VAL A 35 12.26 13.01 11.57
CA VAL A 35 11.65 11.67 11.49
C VAL A 35 12.75 10.62 11.44
N GLU A 36 12.62 9.59 12.30
CA GLU A 36 13.60 8.52 12.41
C GLU A 36 13.76 7.76 11.07
N PRO A 37 14.99 7.50 10.61
CA PRO A 37 15.23 6.75 9.37
C PRO A 37 14.84 5.28 9.49
N ILE A 38 14.36 4.70 8.39
CA ILE A 38 14.08 3.26 8.29
C ILE A 38 15.39 2.54 8.00
N ARG A 39 15.80 1.64 8.89
CA ARG A 39 17.08 0.93 8.80
C ARG A 39 16.91 -0.59 8.78
N PHE A 40 17.65 -1.23 7.88
CA PHE A 40 17.73 -2.69 7.74
C PHE A 40 19.10 -3.23 8.14
N LYS A 41 19.17 -4.52 8.48
CA LYS A 41 20.44 -5.19 8.83
C LYS A 41 21.20 -5.73 7.61
N SER A 42 20.51 -5.87 6.47
CA SER A 42 21.08 -6.48 5.25
C SER A 42 22.22 -5.63 4.67
N LYS A 43 23.33 -6.30 4.29
CA LYS A 43 24.52 -5.71 3.70
C LYS A 43 24.37 -5.34 2.23
N VAL A 44 23.37 -5.91 1.53
CA VAL A 44 23.04 -5.51 0.15
C VAL A 44 22.22 -4.21 0.09
N VAL A 45 21.78 -3.71 1.24
CA VAL A 45 21.19 -2.36 1.38
C VAL A 45 22.30 -1.36 1.66
N SER A 46 22.23 -0.20 1.03
CA SER A 46 23.22 0.88 1.19
C SER A 46 22.96 1.62 2.50
N ARG A 47 23.97 2.32 3.04
CA ARG A 47 23.80 3.12 4.26
C ARG A 47 22.74 4.21 4.09
N LEU A 48 22.77 4.86 2.92
CA LEU A 48 21.72 5.70 2.38
C LEU A 48 21.35 5.05 1.04
N HIS A 49 20.19 4.40 1.00
CA HIS A 49 19.79 3.58 -0.15
C HIS A 49 18.66 4.23 -0.94
N ALA A 50 17.66 4.73 -0.21
CA ALA A 50 16.53 5.42 -0.80
C ALA A 50 16.01 6.51 0.14
N GLU A 51 15.21 7.39 -0.43
CA GLU A 51 14.45 8.44 0.26
C GLU A 51 12.97 8.20 -0.04
N VAL A 52 12.12 8.29 0.98
CA VAL A 52 10.66 8.29 0.83
C VAL A 52 10.07 9.56 1.44
N TRP A 53 9.07 10.14 0.80
CA TRP A 53 8.38 11.32 1.31
C TRP A 53 6.95 11.38 0.78
N TYR A 54 6.10 12.04 1.54
CA TYR A 54 4.71 12.27 1.19
C TYR A 54 4.52 13.71 0.74
N GLU A 55 4.04 13.93 -0.48
CA GLU A 55 3.81 15.26 -1.04
C GLU A 55 2.55 15.25 -1.91
N ARG A 56 1.73 16.31 -1.83
CA ARG A 56 0.53 16.50 -2.67
C ARG A 56 -0.44 15.31 -2.69
N GLY A 57 -0.58 14.62 -1.56
CA GLY A 57 -1.51 13.49 -1.44
C GLY A 57 -0.90 12.13 -1.79
N GLU A 58 0.35 12.09 -2.28
CA GLU A 58 0.97 10.90 -2.84
C GLU A 58 2.29 10.56 -2.13
N LEU A 59 2.57 9.27 -1.99
CA LEU A 59 3.86 8.79 -1.51
C LEU A 59 4.83 8.67 -2.70
N TYR A 60 6.06 9.12 -2.50
CA TYR A 60 7.14 8.99 -3.46
C TYR A 60 8.33 8.26 -2.87
N ILE A 61 9.07 7.57 -3.73
CA ILE A 61 10.37 6.99 -3.44
C ILE A 61 11.40 7.44 -4.47
N ARG A 62 12.65 7.56 -4.02
CA ARG A 62 13.81 7.81 -4.88
C ARG A 62 14.99 6.96 -4.43
N ASP A 63 15.64 6.30 -5.38
CA ASP A 63 16.93 5.66 -5.16
C ASP A 63 18.03 6.72 -5.06
N THR A 64 18.88 6.63 -4.02
CA THR A 64 19.97 7.58 -3.77
C THR A 64 21.33 7.07 -4.23
N ALA A 65 21.40 6.59 -5.48
CA ALA A 65 22.60 6.00 -6.07
C ALA A 65 23.04 4.73 -5.32
N SER A 66 22.09 3.83 -5.07
CA SER A 66 22.37 2.57 -4.40
C SER A 66 23.21 1.62 -5.27
N SER A 67 24.07 0.83 -4.62
CA SER A 67 24.97 -0.08 -5.33
C SER A 67 24.23 -1.30 -5.87
N SER A 68 23.33 -1.88 -5.07
CA SER A 68 22.57 -3.08 -5.44
C SER A 68 21.21 -2.77 -6.10
N GLY A 69 20.78 -1.50 -6.11
CA GLY A 69 19.55 -1.03 -6.75
C GLY A 69 18.30 -1.07 -5.88
N THR A 70 17.36 -0.18 -6.20
CA THR A 70 15.97 -0.18 -5.71
C THR A 70 15.02 -0.60 -6.82
N PHE A 71 14.01 -1.39 -6.49
CA PHE A 71 13.02 -1.90 -7.43
C PHE A 71 11.61 -1.69 -6.89
N LEU A 72 10.71 -1.20 -7.74
CA LEU A 72 9.28 -1.06 -7.46
C LEU A 72 8.52 -1.97 -8.42
N ASN A 73 7.71 -2.90 -7.89
CA ASN A 73 6.98 -3.89 -8.68
C ASN A 73 7.89 -4.62 -9.69
N GLN A 74 9.05 -5.08 -9.21
CA GLN A 74 10.11 -5.75 -10.00
C GLN A 74 10.83 -4.85 -11.03
N ALA A 75 10.36 -3.64 -11.29
CA ALA A 75 11.03 -2.68 -12.17
C ALA A 75 12.11 -1.90 -11.39
N ARG A 76 13.33 -1.89 -11.93
CA ARG A 76 14.45 -1.14 -11.35
C ARG A 76 14.25 0.37 -11.56
N LEU A 77 14.47 1.18 -10.51
CA LEU A 77 14.24 2.64 -10.59
C LEU A 77 15.33 3.40 -11.36
N SER A 78 16.58 2.95 -11.27
CA SER A 78 17.75 3.56 -11.94
C SER A 78 18.87 2.54 -12.13
N PRO A 79 19.86 2.80 -12.99
CA PRO A 79 21.11 2.03 -13.03
C PRO A 79 21.83 2.02 -11.68
N GLN A 80 22.78 1.08 -11.52
CA GLN A 80 23.58 0.99 -10.29
C GLN A 80 24.38 2.27 -10.04
N ASN A 81 24.45 2.69 -8.79
CA ASN A 81 25.17 3.90 -8.36
C ASN A 81 24.69 5.18 -9.07
N VAL A 82 23.46 5.20 -9.58
CA VAL A 82 22.84 6.37 -10.21
C VAL A 82 21.57 6.74 -9.45
N ARG A 83 21.42 8.01 -9.10
CA ARG A 83 20.21 8.53 -8.43
C ARG A 83 19.01 8.43 -9.37
N SER A 84 17.90 7.88 -8.91
CA SER A 84 16.68 7.82 -9.72
C SER A 84 15.92 9.16 -9.71
N SER A 85 14.98 9.30 -10.64
CA SER A 85 13.87 10.26 -10.47
C SER A 85 12.96 9.81 -9.32
N ALA A 86 12.11 10.73 -8.84
CA ALA A 86 11.05 10.38 -7.90
C ALA A 86 9.99 9.52 -8.60
N VAL A 87 9.64 8.38 -8.01
CA VAL A 87 8.59 7.50 -8.50
C VAL A 87 7.48 7.41 -7.47
N ARG A 88 6.24 7.52 -7.93
CA ARG A 88 5.05 7.40 -7.08
C ARG A 88 4.90 5.96 -6.61
N VAL A 89 4.67 5.78 -5.32
CA VAL A 89 4.37 4.50 -4.67
C VAL A 89 2.88 4.46 -4.34
N ARG A 90 2.22 3.34 -4.63
CA ARG A 90 0.80 3.13 -4.34
C ARG A 90 0.63 2.07 -3.25
N ASP A 91 -0.56 2.09 -2.66
CA ASP A 91 -0.99 1.04 -1.75
C ASP A 91 -0.89 -0.34 -2.42
N GLY A 92 -0.35 -1.31 -1.69
CA GLY A 92 -0.11 -2.67 -2.16
C GLY A 92 1.11 -2.86 -3.06
N ASP A 93 1.86 -1.80 -3.42
CA ASP A 93 3.06 -1.94 -4.25
C ASP A 93 4.17 -2.74 -3.53
N CYS A 94 4.93 -3.52 -4.29
CA CYS A 94 6.05 -4.30 -3.77
C CYS A 94 7.36 -3.54 -3.98
N LEU A 95 8.00 -3.15 -2.88
CA LEU A 95 9.32 -2.52 -2.90
C LEU A 95 10.42 -3.54 -2.57
N GLN A 96 11.51 -3.51 -3.33
CA GLN A 96 12.69 -4.33 -3.08
C GLN A 96 13.94 -3.45 -3.03
N LEU A 97 14.74 -3.65 -1.98
CA LEU A 97 16.03 -3.01 -1.77
C LEU A 97 17.15 -4.05 -1.95
N GLY A 98 18.03 -3.78 -2.90
CA GLY A 98 19.13 -4.65 -3.26
C GLY A 98 18.72 -5.93 -4.00
N VAL A 99 19.73 -6.73 -4.30
CA VAL A 99 19.62 -8.08 -4.91
C VAL A 99 20.40 -9.05 -4.04
N GLU A 100 20.07 -10.34 -4.13
CA GLU A 100 20.77 -11.36 -3.34
C GLU A 100 22.25 -11.46 -3.75
N TYR A 101 23.14 -11.47 -2.75
CA TYR A 101 24.57 -11.66 -2.95
C TYR A 101 24.95 -13.12 -2.65
N ARG A 102 25.66 -13.76 -3.59
CA ARG A 102 26.04 -15.20 -3.52
C ARG A 102 24.85 -16.11 -3.17
N GLY A 103 23.71 -15.91 -3.82
CA GLY A 103 22.50 -16.72 -3.61
C GLY A 103 21.82 -16.53 -2.24
N GLY A 104 22.22 -15.53 -1.45
CA GLY A 104 21.55 -15.22 -0.19
C GLY A 104 21.67 -16.30 0.88
N GLU A 105 22.77 -17.08 0.87
CA GLU A 105 23.00 -18.15 1.86
C GLU A 105 22.87 -17.64 3.30
N GLN A 106 23.45 -16.46 3.57
CA GLN A 106 23.29 -15.77 4.85
C GLN A 106 22.20 -14.70 4.73
N GLU A 107 21.36 -14.57 5.76
CA GLU A 107 20.26 -13.61 5.79
C GLU A 107 20.73 -12.16 5.55
N ILE A 108 21.91 -11.80 6.05
CA ILE A 108 22.52 -10.47 5.85
C ILE A 108 22.90 -10.17 4.40
N PHE A 109 22.87 -11.14 3.50
CA PHE A 109 23.15 -11.00 2.07
C PHE A 109 21.89 -11.14 1.19
N ARG A 110 20.71 -11.28 1.79
CA ARG A 110 19.43 -11.30 1.08
C ARG A 110 18.91 -9.90 0.84
N CYS A 111 18.18 -9.72 -0.27
CA CYS A 111 17.46 -8.48 -0.53
C CYS A 111 16.37 -8.25 0.52
N VAL A 112 15.95 -7.01 0.70
CA VAL A 112 14.81 -6.67 1.54
C VAL A 112 13.62 -6.43 0.62
N ARG A 113 12.60 -7.28 0.69
CA ARG A 113 11.36 -7.10 -0.05
C ARG A 113 10.22 -6.82 0.92
N MET A 114 9.43 -5.79 0.64
CA MET A 114 8.31 -5.35 1.47
C MET A 114 7.12 -4.98 0.60
N ARG A 115 5.92 -5.19 1.12
CA ARG A 115 4.69 -4.60 0.58
C ARG A 115 4.49 -3.27 1.27
N VAL A 116 4.20 -2.23 0.49
CA VAL A 116 3.87 -0.92 1.03
C VAL A 116 2.37 -0.86 1.25
N GLU A 117 1.98 -0.60 2.48
CA GLU A 117 0.60 -0.31 2.86
C GLU A 117 0.53 1.16 3.23
N LEU A 118 -0.36 1.88 2.56
CA LEU A 118 -0.60 3.27 2.88
C LEU A 118 -1.84 3.31 3.75
N ASN A 119 -1.75 3.96 4.92
CA ASN A 119 -2.94 4.33 5.65
C ASN A 119 -3.83 5.10 4.68
N ARG A 120 -4.94 4.46 4.28
CA ARG A 120 -6.04 5.18 3.67
C ARG A 120 -6.35 6.27 4.67
N ARG A 121 -6.36 7.52 4.20
CA ARG A 121 -6.83 8.61 5.05
C ARG A 121 -8.11 8.10 5.72
N HIS A 122 -8.30 8.48 6.97
CA HIS A 122 -9.59 8.43 7.64
C HIS A 122 -10.60 9.40 6.96
N ALA A 123 -10.58 9.43 5.64
CA ALA A 123 -11.52 9.94 4.66
C ALA A 123 -11.60 8.76 3.69
N ASP A 124 -12.31 7.68 4.00
CA ASP A 124 -13.71 7.68 4.40
C ASP A 124 -13.97 6.54 5.39
N ASN A 125 -13.89 6.85 6.69
CA ASN A 125 -14.96 6.37 7.58
C ASN A 125 -16.20 7.24 7.28
N ALA A 126 -16.62 7.31 6.01
CA ALA A 126 -18.03 7.21 5.74
C ALA A 126 -18.34 5.78 6.17
N THR A 127 -18.49 5.58 7.47
CA THR A 127 -19.37 4.57 8.00
C THR A 127 -20.55 4.62 7.04
N TYR A 128 -20.75 3.56 6.26
CA TYR A 128 -22.02 3.34 5.62
C TYR A 128 -23.01 3.06 6.78
N ARG A 129 -23.25 4.08 7.63
CA ARG A 129 -24.48 4.23 8.37
C ARG A 129 -25.47 4.33 7.24
N GLY A 130 -26.30 3.30 7.11
CA GLY A 130 -27.26 3.14 6.03
C GLY A 130 -28.23 4.31 5.95
N THR A 131 -27.78 5.43 5.40
CA THR A 131 -28.61 6.57 5.07
C THR A 131 -28.95 6.44 3.61
N ASP A 132 -30.16 5.92 3.40
CA ASP A 132 -31.05 6.18 2.28
C ASP A 132 -30.39 6.50 0.93
N LEU A 133 -30.38 5.48 0.07
CA LEU A 133 -30.12 5.57 -1.37
C LEU A 133 -31.15 6.45 -2.14
N THR A 134 -32.01 7.21 -1.43
CA THR A 134 -33.17 7.91 -2.01
C THR A 134 -33.13 9.44 -1.86
N ALA A 135 -32.21 10.02 -1.11
CA ALA A 135 -32.17 11.48 -0.93
C ALA A 135 -30.94 12.11 -1.59
N GLY A 136 -31.15 12.78 -2.72
CA GLY A 136 -30.14 13.63 -3.32
C GLY A 136 -29.77 14.78 -2.39
N THR A 137 -28.50 14.84 -1.98
CA THR A 137 -27.61 16.02 -1.92
C THR A 137 -26.39 15.66 -1.06
N GLY A 138 -25.18 15.78 -1.62
CA GLY A 138 -23.92 15.81 -0.85
C GLY A 138 -23.02 14.55 -0.91
N ASN A 139 -22.00 14.61 -1.77
CA ASN A 139 -20.66 14.02 -1.65
C ASN A 139 -20.44 12.71 -0.84
N GLY A 140 -20.98 11.59 -1.33
CA GLY A 140 -20.42 10.23 -1.19
C GLY A 140 -20.30 9.61 -2.60
N PRO A 141 -19.69 8.41 -2.83
CA PRO A 141 -19.36 7.93 -4.18
C PRO A 141 -20.63 7.61 -4.96
N ALA A 142 -21.20 8.64 -5.59
CA ALA A 142 -22.45 8.59 -6.33
C ALA A 142 -22.28 7.94 -7.71
N ASP A 143 -21.04 7.74 -8.15
CA ASP A 143 -20.68 7.31 -9.49
C ASP A 143 -19.88 6.00 -9.50
N CYS A 144 -20.08 5.19 -10.54
CA CYS A 144 -19.36 3.95 -10.77
C CYS A 144 -17.89 4.22 -11.13
N CYS A 145 -16.94 3.56 -10.47
CA CYS A 145 -15.50 3.79 -10.72
C CYS A 145 -14.99 3.26 -12.07
N ILE A 146 -15.83 2.56 -12.85
CA ILE A 146 -15.49 2.07 -14.19
C ILE A 146 -16.03 3.01 -15.27
N CYS A 147 -17.31 3.37 -15.22
CA CYS A 147 -17.96 4.17 -16.26
C CYS A 147 -18.19 5.64 -15.87
N LEU A 148 -17.92 6.01 -14.62
CA LEU A 148 -18.09 7.35 -14.05
C LEU A 148 -19.53 7.89 -14.13
N LEU A 149 -20.51 6.99 -14.25
CA LEU A 149 -21.93 7.33 -14.29
C LEU A 149 -22.60 7.08 -12.93
N PRO A 150 -23.69 7.80 -12.60
CA PRO A 150 -24.39 7.64 -11.34
C PRO A 150 -24.86 6.21 -11.07
N LEU A 151 -24.71 5.75 -9.84
CA LEU A 151 -25.12 4.42 -9.35
C LEU A 151 -26.64 4.24 -9.23
N ARG A 152 -27.41 5.30 -9.48
CA ARG A 152 -28.88 5.37 -9.29
C ARG A 152 -29.72 4.43 -10.16
N ARG A 153 -29.12 3.65 -11.07
CA ARG A 153 -29.84 2.95 -12.15
C ARG A 153 -29.57 1.44 -12.25
N SER A 154 -28.78 0.82 -11.36
CA SER A 154 -28.50 -0.62 -11.44
C SER A 154 -28.24 -1.24 -10.07
N THR A 155 -28.23 -2.59 -10.02
CA THR A 155 -27.57 -3.30 -8.92
C THR A 155 -26.14 -2.81 -8.80
N LEU A 156 -25.73 -2.51 -7.57
CA LEU A 156 -24.40 -1.99 -7.25
C LEU A 156 -23.65 -2.98 -6.38
N LEU A 157 -22.34 -3.01 -6.55
CA LEU A 157 -21.41 -3.71 -5.66
C LEU A 157 -20.61 -2.66 -4.90
N VAL A 158 -20.78 -2.64 -3.58
CA VAL A 158 -19.94 -1.85 -2.67
C VAL A 158 -18.87 -2.78 -2.14
N THR A 159 -17.61 -2.40 -2.32
CA THR A 159 -16.47 -3.19 -1.87
C THR A 159 -15.96 -2.68 -0.51
N PRO A 160 -15.28 -3.51 0.30
CA PRO A 160 -14.61 -3.05 1.53
C PRO A 160 -13.60 -1.92 1.30
N CYS A 161 -13.12 -1.77 0.06
CA CYS A 161 -12.27 -0.66 -0.33
C CYS A 161 -13.01 0.63 -0.69
N ALA A 162 -14.30 0.74 -0.37
CA ALA A 162 -15.20 1.88 -0.61
C ALA A 162 -15.36 2.29 -2.09
N HIS A 163 -14.85 1.49 -3.02
CA HIS A 163 -15.09 1.69 -4.45
C HIS A 163 -16.39 1.02 -4.85
N CYS A 164 -17.21 1.75 -5.60
CA CYS A 164 -18.54 1.34 -6.01
C CYS A 164 -18.59 1.11 -7.51
N TYR A 165 -19.30 0.05 -7.91
CA TYR A 165 -19.44 -0.32 -9.31
C TYR A 165 -20.89 -0.65 -9.63
N HIS A 166 -21.34 -0.31 -10.84
CA HIS A 166 -22.47 -1.02 -11.41
C HIS A 166 -22.09 -2.49 -11.57
N PHE A 167 -23.01 -3.40 -11.23
CA PHE A 167 -22.79 -4.84 -11.38
C PHE A 167 -22.39 -5.18 -12.83
N THR A 168 -23.03 -4.56 -13.81
CA THR A 168 -22.72 -4.73 -15.23
C THR A 168 -21.30 -4.33 -15.60
N CYS A 169 -20.77 -3.26 -14.98
CA CYS A 169 -19.42 -2.77 -15.23
C CYS A 169 -18.34 -3.67 -14.61
N ILE A 170 -18.58 -4.22 -13.41
CA ILE A 170 -17.60 -5.07 -12.72
C ILE A 170 -17.66 -6.55 -13.16
N ARG A 171 -18.78 -6.99 -13.75
CA ARG A 171 -19.01 -8.37 -14.19
C ARG A 171 -17.88 -9.01 -15.01
N PRO A 172 -17.20 -8.33 -15.96
CA PRO A 172 -16.07 -8.93 -16.68
C PRO A 172 -14.90 -9.27 -15.75
N LEU A 173 -14.64 -8.45 -14.74
CA LEU A 173 -13.54 -8.67 -13.77
C LEU A 173 -13.86 -9.78 -12.77
N LEU A 174 -15.14 -9.97 -12.44
CA LEU A 174 -15.59 -11.14 -11.68
C LEU A 174 -15.37 -12.46 -12.44
N ARG A 175 -15.26 -12.41 -13.78
CA ARG A 175 -15.14 -13.60 -14.66
C ARG A 175 -13.71 -13.87 -15.16
N MET A 176 -12.76 -12.94 -15.02
CA MET A 176 -11.52 -12.94 -15.79
C MET A 176 -10.29 -13.63 -15.15
N ARG A 177 -10.36 -14.23 -13.95
CA ARG A 177 -9.17 -14.86 -13.33
C ARG A 177 -9.44 -16.18 -12.59
N THR A 178 -9.49 -17.28 -13.33
CA THR A 178 -8.81 -18.51 -12.91
C THR A 178 -7.82 -18.90 -14.00
N ARG A 179 -6.52 -18.66 -13.78
CA ARG A 179 -5.44 -19.22 -14.64
C ARG A 179 -5.16 -20.70 -14.30
N ALA A 180 -5.98 -21.31 -13.46
CA ALA A 180 -5.90 -22.69 -13.05
C ALA A 180 -7.30 -23.30 -13.08
N GLY A 181 -7.75 -23.76 -14.25
CA GLY A 181 -8.95 -24.57 -14.39
C GLY A 181 -10.27 -23.83 -14.16
N VAL A 182 -11.30 -24.31 -14.85
CA VAL A 182 -12.69 -23.96 -14.60
C VAL A 182 -13.06 -24.55 -13.25
N THR A 183 -13.04 -23.73 -12.20
CA THR A 183 -13.85 -23.93 -11.00
C THR A 183 -14.87 -22.79 -11.03
N GLU A 184 -16.15 -23.11 -10.88
CA GLU A 184 -17.27 -22.21 -11.21
C GLU A 184 -17.46 -21.04 -10.24
N GLU A 185 -16.56 -20.86 -9.27
CA GLU A 185 -16.73 -19.94 -8.15
C GLU A 185 -15.44 -19.16 -7.98
N ALA A 186 -15.34 -18.01 -8.65
CA ALA A 186 -14.33 -17.03 -8.29
C ALA A 186 -14.82 -16.33 -7.01
N ASP A 187 -14.38 -16.81 -5.85
CA ASP A 187 -14.78 -16.29 -4.53
C ASP A 187 -14.29 -14.86 -4.26
N GLY A 188 -13.69 -14.19 -5.25
CA GLY A 188 -13.27 -12.81 -5.10
C GLY A 188 -12.68 -12.20 -6.36
N PHE A 189 -12.40 -10.91 -6.29
CA PHE A 189 -11.78 -10.17 -7.39
C PHE A 189 -10.78 -9.12 -6.89
N THR A 190 -9.88 -8.70 -7.77
CA THR A 190 -8.99 -7.57 -7.50
C THR A 190 -9.66 -6.28 -7.98
N CYS A 191 -9.87 -5.34 -7.07
CA CYS A 191 -10.38 -4.01 -7.39
C CYS A 191 -9.50 -3.34 -8.48
N PRO A 192 -10.07 -2.90 -9.63
CA PRO A 192 -9.27 -2.30 -10.70
C PRO A 192 -8.67 -0.95 -10.31
N ILE A 193 -9.22 -0.28 -9.29
CA ILE A 193 -8.80 1.05 -8.87
C ILE A 193 -7.65 0.97 -7.87
N CYS A 194 -7.88 0.32 -6.74
CA CYS A 194 -6.90 0.27 -5.64
C CYS A 194 -6.15 -1.06 -5.54
N ARG A 195 -6.46 -2.05 -6.37
CA ARG A 195 -5.85 -3.39 -6.36
C ARG A 195 -6.03 -4.19 -5.06
N ALA A 196 -6.88 -3.71 -4.15
CA ALA A 196 -7.33 -4.51 -3.02
C ALA A 196 -8.04 -5.77 -3.53
N TYR A 197 -7.70 -6.93 -2.95
CA TYR A 197 -8.47 -8.14 -3.16
C TYR A 197 -9.76 -8.05 -2.34
N VAL A 198 -10.88 -8.39 -2.97
CA VAL A 198 -12.20 -8.40 -2.38
C VAL A 198 -12.67 -9.84 -2.42
N ASP A 199 -12.76 -10.45 -1.25
CA ASP A 199 -13.38 -11.75 -1.05
C ASP A 199 -14.91 -11.55 -0.95
N LEU A 200 -15.66 -12.20 -1.83
CA LEU A 200 -17.11 -12.12 -1.92
C LEU A 200 -17.80 -13.14 -1.00
N MET A 201 -17.06 -14.11 -0.49
CA MET A 201 -17.54 -15.18 0.39
C MET A 201 -17.08 -14.98 1.85
N ALA A 202 -16.34 -13.92 2.13
CA ALA A 202 -15.94 -13.57 3.49
C ALA A 202 -17.17 -13.40 4.39
N GLU A 203 -17.21 -14.19 5.46
CA GLU A 203 -18.22 -14.05 6.51
C GLU A 203 -17.99 -12.74 7.27
N PRO A 204 -19.05 -12.04 7.69
CA PRO A 204 -18.90 -10.83 8.50
C PRO A 204 -18.21 -11.19 9.82
N GLU A 205 -17.15 -10.45 10.17
CA GLU A 205 -16.50 -10.59 11.48
C GLU A 205 -17.54 -10.26 12.58
N GLU A 206 -17.85 -11.24 13.43
CA GLU A 206 -18.74 -11.01 14.58
C GLU A 206 -18.08 -10.03 15.54
N LEU A 207 -18.65 -8.83 15.65
CA LEU A 207 -18.22 -7.83 16.63
C LEU A 207 -18.36 -8.43 18.02
N SER A 208 -17.29 -8.36 18.81
CA SER A 208 -17.33 -8.85 20.19
C SER A 208 -18.31 -8.01 21.01
N GLU A 209 -18.96 -8.61 22.03
CA GLU A 209 -19.91 -7.91 22.91
C GLU A 209 -19.31 -6.64 23.54
N GLY A 210 -17.97 -6.56 23.65
CA GLY A 210 -17.26 -5.37 24.11
C GLY A 210 -17.26 -4.19 23.13
N GLU A 211 -17.22 -4.45 21.82
CA GLU A 211 -17.20 -3.40 20.79
C GLU A 211 -18.59 -2.80 20.55
N LEU A 212 -19.65 -3.61 20.74
CA LEU A 212 -21.03 -3.14 20.68
C LEU A 212 -21.37 -2.16 21.82
N ALA A 213 -20.72 -2.29 22.97
CA ALA A 213 -20.92 -1.41 24.12
C ALA A 213 -20.29 -0.01 23.94
N GLU A 214 -19.24 0.12 23.13
CA GLU A 214 -18.60 1.43 22.84
C GLU A 214 -19.32 2.22 21.74
N MET A 215 -20.26 1.59 21.03
CA MET A 215 -21.04 2.21 19.96
C MET A 215 -22.44 2.69 20.37
N ALA A 216 -22.86 2.44 21.62
CA ALA A 216 -24.15 2.83 22.21
C ALA A 216 -24.02 4.10 23.07
#